data_AF-A0A956R8V4-F1
#
_entry.id   AF-A0A956R8V4-F1
#
_cell.length_a   1.000
_cell.length_b   1.000
_cell.length_c   1.000
_cell.angle_alpha   90.00
_cell.angle_beta   90.00
_cell.angle_gamma   90.00
#
_symmetry.space_group_name_H-M   'P 1'
#
loop_
_entity.id
_entity.type
_entity.pdbx_description
1 polymer ?
#
loop_
_entity_poly.entity_id
_entity_poly.type
_entity_poly.pdbx_seq_one_letter_code
_entity_poly.pdbx_strand_id
1 'polypeptide(L)'
;MELLTSAWGFIVILTILVLAVAAIWLIAQAFAEHFLWGLAVLFIPMAYVVFAALNWKKSGRPFLLGLAATGALVVEVLITGGVTKLFGG
;
A
#
# COMPACT_ATOMS: atom_id res chain seq x y z
N MET A 1 -9.05 -20.34 -18.57
CA MET A 1 -9.79 -19.38 -17.72
C MET A 1 -9.33 -19.49 -16.27
N GLU A 2 -9.38 -20.66 -15.65
CA GLU A 2 -9.02 -20.87 -14.23
C GLU A 2 -7.54 -20.59 -13.87
N LEU A 3 -6.60 -20.86 -14.78
CA LEU A 3 -5.18 -20.53 -14.57
C LEU A 3 -4.89 -19.02 -14.56
N LEU A 4 -5.67 -18.24 -15.30
CA LEU A 4 -5.50 -16.78 -15.36
C LEU A 4 -6.01 -16.11 -14.08
N THR A 5 -7.15 -16.58 -13.56
CA THR A 5 -7.75 -16.04 -12.32
C THR A 5 -6.90 -16.36 -11.09
N SER A 6 -6.31 -17.57 -11.02
CA SER A 6 -5.42 -17.94 -9.92
C SER A 6 -4.10 -17.15 -9.94
N ALA A 7 -3.49 -16.96 -11.12
CA ALA A 7 -2.30 -16.13 -11.27
C ALA A 7 -2.57 -14.66 -10.89
N TRP A 8 -3.73 -14.13 -11.27
CA TRP A 8 -4.13 -12.76 -10.90
C TRP A 8 -4.31 -12.59 -9.39
N GLY A 9 -4.98 -13.55 -8.74
CA GLY A 9 -5.12 -13.56 -7.28
C GLY A 9 -3.79 -13.59 -6.55
N PHE A 10 -2.81 -14.33 -7.08
CA PHE A 10 -1.46 -14.37 -6.51
C PHE A 10 -0.76 -13.01 -6.54
N ILE A 11 -0.88 -12.27 -7.66
CA ILE A 11 -0.29 -10.92 -7.79
C ILE A 11 -0.91 -9.97 -6.76
N VAL A 12 -2.23 -9.97 -6.62
CA VAL A 12 -2.94 -9.13 -5.63
C VAL A 12 -2.41 -9.41 -4.22
N ILE A 13 -2.24 -10.68 -3.86
CA ILE A 13 -1.70 -11.07 -2.55
C ILE A 13 -0.28 -10.51 -2.36
N LEU A 14 0.59 -10.65 -3.35
CA LEU A 14 1.95 -10.11 -3.28
C LEU A 14 1.94 -8.58 -3.13
N THR A 15 1.09 -7.88 -3.88
CA THR A 15 0.98 -6.42 -3.79
C THR A 15 0.50 -5.98 -2.40
N ILE A 16 -0.46 -6.68 -1.80
CA ILE A 16 -0.90 -6.44 -0.42
C ILE A 16 0.23 -6.67 0.58
N LEU A 17 1.03 -7.73 0.42
CA LEU A 17 2.17 -8.00 1.31
C LEU A 17 3.21 -6.88 1.23
N VAL A 18 3.52 -6.38 0.03
CA VAL A 18 4.43 -5.24 -0.13
C VAL A 18 3.87 -3.98 0.55
N LEU A 19 2.57 -3.72 0.39
CA LEU A 19 1.89 -2.61 1.04
C LEU A 19 1.97 -2.71 2.57
N ALA A 20 1.74 -3.91 3.12
CA ALA A 20 1.83 -4.17 4.56
C ALA A 20 3.26 -3.95 5.08
N VAL A 21 4.29 -4.42 4.37
CA VAL A 21 5.69 -4.19 4.73
C VAL A 21 6.02 -2.69 4.73
N ALA A 22 5.58 -1.95 3.72
CA ALA A 22 5.77 -0.50 3.65
C ALA A 22 5.06 0.22 4.81
N ALA A 23 3.81 -0.17 5.11
CA ALA A 23 3.02 0.37 6.22
C ALA A 23 3.71 0.16 7.57
N ILE A 24 4.06 -1.09 7.89
CA ILE A 24 4.72 -1.47 9.14
C ILE A 24 6.06 -0.75 9.27
N TRP A 25 6.84 -0.66 8.19
CA TRP A 25 8.13 0.03 8.22
C TRP A 25 7.96 1.51 8.57
N LEU A 26 7.03 2.23 7.93
CA LEU A 26 6.82 3.65 8.24
C LEU A 26 6.28 3.85 9.66
N ILE A 27 5.36 2.99 10.11
CA ILE A 27 4.84 3.01 11.49
C ILE A 27 5.99 2.80 12.50
N ALA A 28 6.86 1.81 12.25
CA ALA A 28 8.01 1.56 13.11
C ALA A 28 8.95 2.78 13.18
N GLN A 29 9.17 3.47 12.06
CA GLN A 29 9.93 4.72 12.04
C GLN A 29 9.22 5.86 12.77
N ALA A 30 7.89 5.94 12.68
CA ALA A 30 7.10 6.94 13.39
C ALA A 30 7.19 6.74 14.91
N PHE A 31 7.08 5.50 15.39
CA PHE A 31 7.31 5.18 16.81
C PHE A 31 8.76 5.41 17.25
N ALA A 32 9.73 5.18 16.37
CA ALA A 32 11.15 5.45 16.66
C ALA A 32 11.46 6.95 16.77
N GLU A 33 10.70 7.82 16.10
CA GLU A 33 10.85 9.27 16.22
C GLU A 33 10.18 9.79 17.51
N HIS A 34 8.89 9.48 17.71
CA HIS A 34 8.18 9.81 18.94
C HIS A 34 6.90 8.97 19.08
N PHE A 35 6.52 8.62 20.31
CA PHE A 35 5.32 7.80 20.57
C PHE A 35 4.03 8.40 19.99
N LEU A 36 3.86 9.73 20.06
CA LEU A 36 2.70 10.41 19.47
C LEU A 36 2.66 10.32 17.94
N TRP A 37 3.82 10.31 17.26
CA TRP A 37 3.86 10.14 15.80
C TRP A 37 3.43 8.74 15.41
N GLY A 38 3.89 7.72 16.13
CA GLY A 38 3.43 6.34 15.94
C GLY A 38 1.92 6.21 16.07
N LEU A 39 1.32 6.79 17.12
CA LEU A 39 -0.14 6.81 17.28
C LEU A 39 -0.85 7.59 16.18
N ALA A 40 -0.36 8.79 15.85
CA ALA A 40 -0.97 9.62 14.83
C ALA A 40 -1.02 8.89 13.47
N VAL A 41 0.09 8.28 13.06
CA VAL A 41 0.19 7.51 11.81
C VAL A 41 -0.69 6.27 11.83
N LEU A 42 -0.90 5.63 12.98
CA LEU A 42 -1.72 4.42 13.11
C LEU A 42 -3.23 4.71 12.99
N PHE A 43 -3.71 5.80 13.60
CA PHE A 43 -5.14 6.13 13.65
C PHE A 43 -5.58 7.14 12.60
N ILE A 44 -4.64 7.94 12.06
CA ILE A 44 -4.94 9.04 11.14
C ILE A 44 -4.15 8.83 9.84
N PRO A 45 -4.79 8.35 8.75
CA PRO A 45 -4.10 8.12 7.49
C PRO A 45 -3.45 9.38 6.91
N MET A 46 -4.04 10.57 7.14
CA MET A 46 -3.42 11.84 6.76
C MET A 46 -2.09 12.11 7.48
N ALA A 47 -1.95 11.65 8.73
CA ALA A 47 -0.70 11.82 9.47
C ALA A 47 0.44 10.99 8.84
N TYR A 48 0.12 9.93 8.11
CA TYR A 48 1.08 9.13 7.35
C TYR A 48 1.82 9.99 6.30
N VAL A 49 1.08 10.79 5.53
CA VAL A 49 1.63 11.68 4.50
C VAL A 49 2.41 12.83 5.15
N VAL A 50 1.86 13.44 6.21
CA VAL A 50 2.52 14.52 6.94
C VAL A 50 3.84 14.04 7.54
N PHE A 51 3.85 12.87 8.18
CA PHE A 51 5.05 12.27 8.74
C PHE A 51 6.08 11.95 7.66
N ALA A 52 5.64 11.41 6.52
CA ALA A 52 6.52 11.16 5.38
C ALA A 52 7.19 12.44 4.87
N ALA A 53 6.41 13.52 4.69
CA ALA A 53 6.92 14.81 4.23
C ALA A 53 7.92 15.44 5.20
N LEU A 54 7.63 15.42 6.51
CA LEU A 54 8.48 16.02 7.54
C LEU A 54 9.75 15.19 7.82
N ASN A 55 9.68 13.86 7.70
CA ASN A 55 10.78 12.95 8.05
C ASN A 55 11.38 12.22 6.83
N TRP A 56 11.33 12.85 5.65
CA TRP A 56 11.62 12.22 4.36
C TRP A 56 12.93 11.42 4.30
N LYS A 57 14.00 11.88 4.97
CA LYS A 57 15.29 11.17 4.99
C LYS A 57 15.18 9.75 5.55
N LYS A 58 14.31 9.53 6.53
CA LYS A 58 14.07 8.21 7.14
C LYS A 58 12.89 7.51 6.45
N SER A 59 11.77 8.22 6.27
CA SER A 59 10.47 7.64 5.88
C SER A 59 10.17 7.68 4.38
N GLY A 60 10.97 8.37 3.57
CA GLY A 60 10.74 8.50 2.13
C GLY A 60 10.77 7.17 1.39
N ARG A 61 11.68 6.25 1.77
CA ARG A 61 11.76 4.90 1.18
C ARG A 61 10.50 4.07 1.41
N PRO A 62 10.06 3.81 2.67
CA PRO A 62 8.84 3.05 2.89
C PRO A 62 7.60 3.77 2.35
N PHE A 63 7.57 5.11 2.39
CA PHE A 63 6.46 5.87 1.80
C PHE A 63 6.35 5.66 0.28
N LEU A 64 7.45 5.79 -0.47
CA LEU A 64 7.46 5.57 -1.92
C LEU A 64 7.12 4.12 -2.30
N LEU A 65 7.59 3.15 -1.51
CA LEU A 65 7.24 1.75 -1.70
C LEU A 65 5.73 1.53 -1.51
N GLY A 66 5.15 2.09 -0.44
CA GLY A 66 3.72 2.02 -0.18
C GLY A 66 2.89 2.73 -1.26
N LEU A 67 3.36 3.88 -1.74
CA LEU A 67 2.72 4.63 -2.82
C LEU A 67 2.71 3.84 -4.13
N ALA A 68 3.83 3.21 -4.50
CA ALA A 68 3.92 2.36 -5.68
C ALA A 68 3.00 1.13 -5.58
N ALA A 69 2.98 0.45 -4.42
CA ALA A 69 2.10 -0.69 -4.18
C ALA A 69 0.62 -0.29 -4.22
N THR A 70 0.27 0.87 -3.67
CA THR A 70 -1.10 1.42 -3.76
C THR A 70 -1.50 1.68 -5.21
N GLY A 71 -0.60 2.28 -6.00
CA GLY A 71 -0.83 2.50 -7.43
C GLY A 71 -1.04 1.19 -8.20
N ALA A 72 -0.24 0.16 -7.91
CA ALA A 72 -0.40 -1.16 -8.49
C ALA A 72 -1.77 -1.78 -8.16
N LEU A 73 -2.20 -1.74 -6.88
CA LEU A 73 -3.53 -2.22 -6.49
C LEU A 73 -4.67 -1.51 -7.21
N VAL A 74 -4.58 -0.18 -7.38
CA VAL A 74 -5.60 0.56 -8.13
C VAL A 74 -5.68 0.09 -9.58
N VAL A 75 -4.53 -0.10 -10.23
CA VAL A 75 -4.48 -0.62 -11.60
C VAL A 75 -5.08 -2.03 -11.68
N GLU A 76 -4.72 -2.91 -10.75
CA GLU A 76 -5.27 -4.28 -10.67
C GLU A 76 -6.80 -4.28 -10.52
N VAL A 77 -7.34 -3.42 -9.64
CA VAL A 77 -8.79 -3.28 -9.44
C VAL A 77 -9.48 -2.77 -10.70
N LEU A 78 -8.93 -1.76 -11.36
CA LEU A 78 -9.50 -1.20 -12.59
C LEU A 78 -9.52 -2.22 -13.73
N ILE A 79 -8.45 -3.00 -13.89
CA ILE A 79 -8.37 -4.06 -14.89
C ILE A 79 -9.39 -5.15 -14.56
N THR A 80 -9.46 -5.59 -13.30
CA THR A 80 -10.40 -6.65 -12.87
C THR A 80 -11.86 -6.23 -13.09
N GLY A 81 -12.22 -4.99 -12.74
CA GLY A 81 -13.55 -4.43 -12.96
C GLY A 81 -13.91 -4.23 -14.44
N GLY A 82 -12.91 -4.01 -15.30
CA GLY A 82 -13.10 -4.01 -16.76
C GLY A 82 -13.28 -5.41 -17.33
N VAL A 83 -12.47 -6.37 -16.87
CA VAL A 83 -12.52 -7.78 -17.30
C VAL A 83 -13.88 -8.42 -16.97
N THR A 84 -14.41 -8.22 -15.77
CA THR A 84 -15.73 -8.79 -15.40
C THR A 84 -16.88 -8.28 -16.28
N LYS A 85 -16.81 -7.03 -16.75
CA LYS A 85 -17.82 -6.46 -17.66
C LYS A 85 -17.73 -6.96 -19.09
N LEU A 86 -16.55 -7.37 -19.55
CA LEU A 86 -16.34 -7.85 -20.94
C LEU A 86 -16.73 -9.32 -21.13
N PHE A 87 -16.70 -10.13 -20.06
CA PHE A 87 -16.97 -11.57 -20.12
C PHE A 87 -18.26 -11.99 -19.38
N GLY A 88 -18.92 -11.06 -18.68
CA GLY A 88 -20.14 -11.29 -17.89
C GLY A 88 -21.42 -10.71 -18.51
N GLY A 89 -21.41 -10.40 -19.82
CA GLY A 89 -22.58 -9.95 -20.59
C GLY A 89 -23.03 -11.02 -21.58
#